data_AF-A0A1R1X7F1-F1
#
_entry.id   AF-A0A1R1X7F1-F1
#
_cell.length_a   1.000
_cell.length_b   1.000
_cell.length_c   1.000
_cell.angle_alpha   90.00
_cell.angle_beta   90.00
_cell.angle_gamma   90.00
#
_symmetry.space_group_name_H-M   'P 1'
#
loop_
_entity.id
_entity.type
_entity.pdbx_description
1 polymer ?
#
loop_
_entity_poly.entity_id
_entity_poly.type
_entity_poly.pdbx_seq_one_letter_code
_entity_poly.pdbx_strand_id
1 'polypeptide(L)'
;MLHLVIVTPNEKCAGRPIKKPCQIASHKDPILCPVLEYSVYKEKVANTLCPTSHTNNCKWVVNRLLRFVNNKEKPLSVDRISRCIRSISDLIRRGPDTPIPKERAIGATLAANSGVSADEIVSHAFWSNYTIFDTYYRLTRNSSNNLTESIL
;
A
#
# COMPACT_ATOMS: atom_id res chain seq x y z
N MET A 1 -14.16 3.79 -7.97
CA MET A 1 -12.71 4.12 -8.00
C MET A 1 -12.44 5.17 -6.95
N LEU A 2 -11.37 5.01 -6.18
CA LEU A 2 -10.94 5.95 -5.14
C LEU A 2 -9.70 6.71 -5.62
N HIS A 3 -9.72 8.03 -5.44
CA HIS A 3 -8.61 8.91 -5.80
C HIS A 3 -8.01 9.51 -4.54
N LEU A 4 -6.72 9.24 -4.33
CA LEU A 4 -5.95 9.78 -3.21
C LEU A 4 -4.78 10.59 -3.76
N VAL A 5 -4.37 11.62 -3.04
CA VAL A 5 -3.16 12.38 -3.36
C VAL A 5 -2.28 12.39 -2.13
N ILE A 6 -1.09 11.82 -2.26
CA ILE A 6 -0.08 11.92 -1.21
C ILE A 6 0.54 13.30 -1.31
N VAL A 7 0.37 14.08 -0.23
CA VAL A 7 0.87 15.44 -0.10
C VAL A 7 2.09 15.41 0.83
N THR A 8 3.05 16.32 0.59
CA THR A 8 4.29 16.44 1.37
C THR A 8 5.07 15.13 1.54
N PRO A 9 5.36 14.37 0.47
CA PRO A 9 6.36 13.33 0.55
C PRO A 9 7.72 13.96 0.91
N ASN A 10 8.60 13.18 1.53
CA ASN A 10 9.97 13.63 1.83
C ASN A 10 10.75 14.04 0.56
N GLU A 11 10.32 13.56 -0.60
CA GLU A 11 10.90 13.84 -1.92
C GLU A 11 10.46 15.21 -2.46
N LYS A 12 11.41 15.92 -3.09
CA LYS A 12 11.19 17.20 -3.77
C LYS A 12 11.64 17.09 -5.23
N CYS A 13 10.91 17.72 -6.14
CA CYS A 13 11.31 17.93 -7.53
C CYS A 13 11.56 19.43 -7.73
N ALA A 14 12.77 19.80 -8.19
CA ALA A 14 13.16 21.20 -8.37
C ALA A 14 12.87 22.10 -7.15
N GLY A 15 13.12 21.59 -5.94
CA GLY A 15 12.87 22.31 -4.68
C GLY A 15 11.41 22.36 -4.21
N ARG A 16 10.44 21.86 -5.00
CA ARG A 16 9.01 21.82 -4.65
C ARG A 16 8.60 20.43 -4.15
N PRO A 17 7.73 20.33 -3.11
CA PRO A 17 7.15 19.04 -2.71
C PRO A 17 6.38 18.40 -3.86
N ILE A 18 6.63 17.12 -4.12
CA ILE A 18 5.92 16.37 -5.17
C ILE A 18 4.52 16.01 -4.65
N LYS A 19 3.49 16.08 -5.50
CA LYS A 19 2.20 15.44 -5.20
C LYS A 19 2.17 14.11 -5.95
N LYS A 20 1.92 13.01 -5.23
CA LYS A 20 1.82 11.67 -5.86
C LYS A 20 0.34 11.25 -5.91
N PRO A 21 -0.34 11.35 -7.08
CA PRO A 21 -1.70 10.89 -7.23
C PRO A 21 -1.74 9.36 -7.27
N CYS A 22 -2.60 8.75 -6.47
CA CYS A 22 -2.80 7.31 -6.39
C CYS A 22 -4.26 6.99 -6.69
N GLN A 23 -4.48 6.06 -7.61
CA GLN A 23 -5.81 5.57 -7.99
C GLN A 23 -5.97 4.15 -7.50
N ILE A 24 -7.07 3.89 -6.79
CA ILE A 24 -7.42 2.56 -6.30
C ILE A 24 -8.72 2.14 -6.97
N ALA A 25 -8.63 1.11 -7.81
CA ALA A 25 -9.78 0.57 -8.52
C ALA A 25 -10.71 -0.22 -7.57
N SER A 26 -11.98 -0.32 -7.96
CA SER A 26 -12.93 -1.19 -7.28
C SER A 26 -12.61 -2.64 -7.64
N HIS A 27 -12.75 -3.55 -6.68
CA HIS A 27 -12.71 -4.98 -6.95
C HIS A 27 -14.14 -5.51 -7.16
N LYS A 28 -14.29 -6.60 -7.93
CA LYS A 28 -15.59 -7.24 -8.17
C LYS A 28 -16.11 -7.96 -6.93
N ASP A 29 -15.22 -8.66 -6.23
CA ASP A 29 -15.52 -9.24 -4.92
C ASP A 29 -15.61 -8.13 -3.86
N PRO A 30 -16.77 -7.93 -3.20
CA PRO A 30 -16.95 -6.92 -2.16
C PRO A 30 -15.99 -7.07 -0.97
N ILE A 31 -15.62 -8.30 -0.60
CA ILE A 31 -14.74 -8.57 0.55
C ILE A 31 -13.32 -8.07 0.26
N LEU A 32 -12.90 -8.13 -1.00
CA LEU A 32 -11.59 -7.70 -1.45
C LEU A 32 -11.60 -6.27 -2.02
N CYS A 33 -12.72 -5.54 -1.92
CA CYS A 33 -12.88 -4.25 -2.57
C CYS A 33 -12.45 -3.09 -1.66
N PRO A 34 -11.25 -2.49 -1.89
CA PRO A 34 -10.78 -1.38 -1.05
C PRO A 34 -11.62 -0.11 -1.20
N VAL A 35 -12.28 0.08 -2.34
CA VAL A 35 -13.16 1.25 -2.57
C VAL A 35 -14.41 1.15 -1.69
N LEU A 36 -15.02 -0.03 -1.63
CA LEU A 36 -16.19 -0.29 -0.80
C LEU A 36 -15.83 -0.28 0.69
N GLU A 37 -14.72 -0.91 1.06
CA GLU A 37 -14.22 -0.88 2.44
C GLU A 37 -13.99 0.57 2.90
N TYR A 38 -13.35 1.39 2.06
CA TYR A 38 -13.10 2.78 2.38
C TYR A 38 -14.39 3.61 2.50
N SER A 39 -15.41 3.38 1.66
CA SER A 39 -16.68 4.11 1.79
C SER A 39 -17.38 3.79 3.11
N VAL A 40 -17.46 2.51 3.48
CA VAL A 40 -18.04 2.07 4.75
C VAL A 40 -17.24 2.62 5.94
N TYR A 41 -15.92 2.57 5.87
CA TYR A 41 -15.03 3.15 6.88
C TYR A 41 -15.26 4.66 7.04
N LYS A 42 -15.42 5.39 5.93
CA LYS A 42 -15.66 6.84 5.96
C LYS A 42 -17.00 7.17 6.63
N GLU A 43 -18.06 6.42 6.34
CA GLU A 43 -19.37 6.63 6.96
C GLU A 43 -19.39 6.31 8.45
N LYS A 44 -18.72 5.22 8.85
CA LYS A 44 -18.76 4.74 10.25
C LYS A 44 -17.73 5.41 11.15
N VAL A 45 -16.52 5.69 10.65
CA VAL A 45 -15.36 6.10 11.46
C VAL A 45 -14.88 7.50 11.08
N ALA A 46 -14.61 7.76 9.80
CA ALA A 46 -14.04 9.03 9.35
C ALA A 46 -15.10 10.02 8.84
N ASN A 47 -16.28 10.05 9.49
CA ASN A 47 -17.39 10.91 9.11
C ASN A 47 -17.22 12.36 9.58
N THR A 48 -16.33 12.60 10.54
CA THR A 48 -15.87 13.92 10.98
C THR A 48 -14.42 14.18 10.58
N LEU A 49 -13.98 15.43 10.59
CA LEU A 49 -12.57 15.77 10.40
C LEU A 49 -11.76 15.43 11.65
N CYS A 50 -10.52 14.96 11.47
CA CYS A 50 -9.51 14.75 12.51
C CYS A 50 -8.25 15.52 12.11
N PRO A 51 -8.28 16.86 12.27
CA PRO A 51 -7.14 17.70 11.94
C PRO A 51 -6.03 17.51 12.97
N THR A 52 -4.81 17.37 12.49
CA THR A 52 -3.61 17.37 13.33
C THR A 52 -2.50 18.13 12.64
N SER A 53 -1.62 18.77 13.41
CA SER A 53 -0.43 19.39 12.83
C SER A 53 0.50 18.32 12.21
N HIS A 54 1.15 18.68 11.11
CA HIS A 54 2.16 17.81 10.51
C HIS A 54 3.42 17.77 11.38
N THR A 55 3.96 16.57 11.62
CA THR A 55 5.08 16.34 12.54
C THR A 55 6.31 17.20 12.21
N ASN A 56 6.60 17.37 10.92
CA ASN A 56 7.77 18.13 10.46
C ASN A 56 7.46 19.58 10.08
N ASN A 57 6.18 19.99 10.10
CA ASN A 57 5.78 21.34 9.71
C ASN A 57 4.48 21.74 10.40
N CYS A 58 4.60 22.41 11.54
CA CYS A 58 3.46 22.81 12.35
C CYS A 58 2.50 23.79 11.65
N LYS A 59 2.92 24.47 10.56
CA LYS A 59 2.06 25.34 9.76
C LYS A 59 1.03 24.58 8.92
N TRP A 60 1.23 23.26 8.76
CA TRP A 60 0.35 22.41 7.97
C TRP A 60 -0.58 21.62 8.89
N VAL A 61 -1.88 21.72 8.62
CA VAL A 61 -2.91 20.90 9.25
C VAL A 61 -3.32 19.81 8.27
N VAL A 62 -3.19 18.55 8.69
CA VAL A 62 -3.56 17.38 7.89
C VAL A 62 -4.72 16.64 8.55
N ASN A 63 -5.70 16.26 7.75
CA ASN A 63 -6.77 15.36 8.18
C ASN A 63 -6.26 13.91 8.17
N ARG A 64 -6.30 13.24 9.32
CA ARG A 64 -5.76 11.87 9.43
C ARG A 64 -6.75 10.85 8.89
N LEU A 65 -6.27 10.06 7.92
CA LEU A 65 -7.05 9.05 7.22
C LEU A 65 -7.45 7.89 8.13
N LEU A 66 -6.46 7.28 8.79
CA LEU A 66 -6.61 6.09 9.64
C LEU A 66 -6.75 6.48 11.12
N ARG A 67 -7.80 5.99 11.77
CA ARG A 67 -8.21 6.36 13.13
C ARG A 67 -8.64 5.14 13.93
N PHE A 68 -8.69 5.26 15.24
CA PHE A 68 -9.23 4.19 16.08
C PHE A 68 -10.75 4.09 15.89
N VAL A 69 -11.26 2.87 15.72
CA VAL A 69 -12.71 2.62 15.58
C VAL A 69 -13.47 3.08 16.83
N ASN A 70 -12.92 2.78 18.01
CA ASN A 70 -13.53 3.12 19.29
C ASN A 70 -13.31 4.59 19.69
N ASN A 71 -12.33 5.27 19.10
CA ASN A 71 -12.05 6.68 19.34
C ASN A 71 -11.73 7.37 18.01
N LYS A 72 -12.79 7.87 17.37
CA LYS A 72 -12.77 8.40 16.00
C LYS A 72 -11.99 9.72 15.86
N GLU A 73 -11.69 10.39 16.98
CA GLU A 73 -10.88 11.61 17.01
C GLU A 73 -9.39 11.31 17.11
N LYS A 74 -9.03 10.08 17.52
CA LYS A 74 -7.65 9.68 17.70
C LYS A 74 -7.09 9.03 16.43
N PRO A 75 -6.06 9.62 15.79
CA PRO A 75 -5.42 9.01 14.65
C PRO A 75 -4.58 7.79 15.07
N LEU A 76 -4.43 6.84 14.15
CA LEU A 76 -3.53 5.71 14.34
C LEU A 76 -2.07 6.15 14.19
N SER A 77 -1.21 5.68 15.09
CA SER A 77 0.24 5.87 14.98
C SER A 77 0.86 4.85 14.02
N VAL A 78 2.01 5.19 13.46
CA VAL A 78 2.81 4.28 12.62
C VAL A 78 3.11 2.97 13.36
N ASP A 79 3.49 3.06 14.65
CA ASP A 79 3.72 1.87 15.48
C ASP A 79 2.49 0.96 15.58
N ARG A 80 1.30 1.54 15.78
CA ARG A 80 0.07 0.76 15.89
C ARG A 80 -0.28 0.06 14.57
N ILE A 81 -0.08 0.74 13.44
CA ILE A 81 -0.24 0.16 12.11
C ILE A 81 0.73 -1.01 11.94
N SER A 82 2.02 -0.81 12.22
CA SER A 82 3.05 -1.86 12.15
C SER A 82 2.75 -3.07 13.03
N ARG A 83 2.15 -2.88 14.22
CA ARG A 83 1.70 -3.99 15.06
C ARG A 83 0.53 -4.75 14.45
N CYS A 84 -0.45 -4.05 13.90
CA CYS A 84 -1.60 -4.66 13.23
C CYS A 84 -1.15 -5.54 12.05
N ILE A 85 -0.28 -4.99 11.21
CA ILE A 85 0.39 -5.65 10.08
C ILE A 85 1.05 -6.96 10.52
N ARG A 86 1.88 -6.92 11.57
CA ARG A 86 2.55 -8.11 12.10
C ARG A 86 1.55 -9.15 12.59
N SER A 87 0.57 -8.74 13.39
CA SER A 87 -0.45 -9.64 13.92
C SER A 87 -1.25 -10.33 12.81
N ILE A 88 -1.60 -9.63 11.73
CA ILE A 88 -2.28 -10.23 10.57
C ILE A 88 -1.33 -11.17 9.82
N SER A 89 -0.09 -10.74 9.62
CA SER A 89 0.93 -11.53 8.94
C SER A 89 1.23 -12.84 9.66
N ASP A 90 1.17 -12.85 10.99
CA ASP A 90 1.36 -14.06 11.82
C ASP A 90 0.25 -15.10 11.64
N LEU A 91 -0.95 -14.68 11.19
CA LEU A 91 -2.08 -15.58 10.91
C LEU A 91 -1.97 -16.28 9.55
N ILE A 92 -1.06 -15.83 8.67
CA ILE A 92 -0.84 -16.47 7.37
C ILE A 92 -0.17 -17.82 7.61
N ARG A 93 -0.82 -18.90 7.19
CA ARG A 93 -0.25 -20.26 7.23
C ARG A 93 0.99 -20.31 6.32
N ARG A 94 2.08 -20.84 6.85
CA ARG A 94 3.33 -20.99 6.11
C ARG A 94 4.04 -22.29 6.49
N GLY A 95 4.95 -22.75 5.62
CA GLY A 95 5.81 -23.89 5.93
C GLY A 95 6.85 -23.54 7.01
N PRO A 96 7.45 -24.56 7.66
CA PRO A 96 8.55 -24.34 8.60
C PRO A 96 9.67 -23.52 7.92
N ASP A 97 10.28 -22.62 8.68
CA ASP A 97 11.41 -21.76 8.26
C ASP A 97 11.17 -20.76 7.12
N THR A 98 9.92 -20.59 6.68
CA THR A 98 9.61 -19.56 5.69
C THR A 98 9.45 -18.18 6.34
N PRO A 99 10.19 -17.15 5.87
CA PRO A 99 10.14 -15.83 6.48
C PRO A 99 8.78 -15.17 6.23
N ILE A 100 8.38 -14.30 7.15
CA ILE A 100 7.18 -13.48 6.97
C ILE A 100 7.39 -12.56 5.76
N PRO A 101 6.57 -12.66 4.71
CA PRO A 101 6.72 -11.80 3.55
C PRO A 101 6.44 -10.35 3.95
N LYS A 102 7.27 -9.42 3.47
CA LYS A 102 7.02 -7.99 3.63
C LYS A 102 5.72 -7.67 2.90
N GLU A 103 4.77 -7.02 3.57
CA GLU A 103 3.45 -6.72 2.97
C GLU A 103 3.52 -6.00 1.63
N ARG A 104 4.43 -5.02 1.50
CA ARG A 104 4.67 -4.29 0.24
C ARG A 104 5.14 -5.20 -0.90
N ALA A 105 5.81 -6.30 -0.57
CA ALA A 105 6.32 -7.25 -1.53
C ALA A 105 5.24 -8.26 -1.97
N ILE A 106 4.22 -8.51 -1.14
CA ILE A 106 3.11 -9.43 -1.47
C ILE A 106 2.35 -8.92 -2.70
N GLY A 107 1.87 -7.68 -2.66
CA GLY A 107 1.07 -7.12 -3.75
C GLY A 107 1.83 -7.07 -5.07
N ALA A 108 3.09 -6.62 -5.04
CA ALA A 108 3.92 -6.53 -6.23
C ALA A 108 4.30 -7.90 -6.81
N THR A 109 4.56 -8.90 -5.95
CA THR A 109 4.80 -10.28 -6.40
C THR A 109 3.56 -10.88 -7.05
N LEU A 110 2.37 -10.70 -6.46
CA LEU A 110 1.12 -11.19 -7.03
C LEU A 110 0.81 -10.54 -8.39
N ALA A 111 1.02 -9.22 -8.51
CA ALA A 111 0.87 -8.52 -9.78
C ALA A 111 1.82 -9.06 -10.86
N ALA A 112 3.11 -9.23 -10.53
CA ALA A 112 4.09 -9.76 -11.46
C ALA A 112 3.76 -11.20 -11.89
N ASN A 113 3.33 -12.06 -10.96
CA ASN A 113 2.92 -13.43 -11.27
C ASN A 113 1.63 -13.48 -12.12
N SER A 114 0.81 -12.44 -12.07
CA SER A 114 -0.38 -12.28 -12.91
C SER A 114 -0.05 -11.70 -14.30
N GLY A 115 1.24 -11.48 -14.61
CA GLY A 115 1.69 -10.97 -15.90
C GLY A 115 1.68 -9.45 -16.04
N VAL A 116 1.42 -8.69 -14.97
CA VAL A 116 1.50 -7.22 -15.00
C VAL A 116 2.95 -6.81 -15.27
N SER A 117 3.15 -5.84 -16.16
CA SER A 117 4.50 -5.41 -16.53
C SER A 117 5.25 -4.81 -15.35
N ALA A 118 6.56 -5.01 -15.33
CA ALA A 118 7.41 -4.48 -14.30
C ALA A 118 7.34 -2.94 -14.21
N ASP A 119 7.25 -2.26 -15.36
CA ASP A 119 7.16 -0.80 -15.43
C ASP A 119 5.85 -0.28 -14.82
N GLU A 120 4.72 -0.95 -15.06
CA GLU A 120 3.45 -0.60 -14.42
C GLU A 120 3.51 -0.79 -12.90
N ILE A 121 4.10 -1.89 -12.43
CA ILE A 121 4.25 -2.16 -10.99
C ILE A 121 5.14 -1.09 -10.34
N VAL A 122 6.30 -0.80 -10.93
CA VAL A 122 7.26 0.20 -10.42
C VAL A 122 6.62 1.59 -10.37
N SER A 123 5.93 1.99 -11.43
CA SER A 123 5.22 3.26 -11.52
C SER A 123 4.11 3.37 -10.48
N HIS A 124 3.28 2.33 -10.36
CA HIS A 124 2.16 2.30 -9.42
C HIS A 124 2.62 2.32 -7.96
N ALA A 125 3.73 1.64 -7.63
CA ALA A 125 4.31 1.60 -6.30
C ALA A 125 5.18 2.83 -5.96
N PHE A 126 5.36 3.76 -6.90
CA PHE A 126 6.26 4.91 -6.80
C PHE A 126 7.70 4.55 -6.44
N TRP A 127 8.21 3.45 -7.00
CA TRP A 127 9.61 3.05 -6.83
C TRP A 127 10.50 3.73 -7.86
N SER A 128 11.78 3.89 -7.50
CA SER A 128 12.74 4.63 -8.34
C SER A 128 13.11 3.90 -9.62
N ASN A 129 13.14 2.55 -9.61
CA ASN A 129 13.43 1.74 -10.79
C ASN A 129 13.07 0.26 -10.56
N TYR A 130 13.20 -0.53 -11.63
CA TYR A 130 13.04 -1.99 -11.63
C TYR A 130 13.97 -2.70 -10.64
N THR A 131 15.24 -2.29 -10.53
CA THR A 131 16.21 -2.96 -9.66
C THR A 131 15.76 -2.95 -8.20
N ILE A 132 15.19 -1.83 -7.73
CA ILE A 132 14.59 -1.74 -6.39
C ILE A 132 13.44 -2.72 -6.22
N PHE A 133 12.56 -2.81 -7.22
CA PHE A 133 11.46 -3.79 -7.22
C PHE A 133 12.00 -5.23 -7.14
N ASP A 134 12.82 -5.64 -8.09
CA ASP A 134 13.28 -7.03 -8.22
C ASP A 134 14.15 -7.49 -7.04
N THR A 135 14.94 -6.57 -6.46
CA THR A 135 15.86 -6.91 -5.37
C THR A 135 15.16 -6.96 -4.01
N TYR A 136 14.27 -6.00 -3.71
CA TYR A 136 13.74 -5.80 -2.36
C TYR A 136 12.27 -6.12 -2.18
N TYR A 137 11.50 -6.13 -3.27
CA TYR A 137 10.04 -6.21 -3.22
C TYR A 137 9.44 -7.33 -4.07
N ARG A 138 10.26 -8.11 -4.78
CA ARG A 138 9.85 -9.33 -5.48
C ARG A 138 10.23 -10.56 -4.67
N LEU A 139 9.23 -11.26 -4.13
CA LEU A 139 9.44 -12.42 -3.25
C LEU A 139 9.81 -13.68 -4.05
N THR A 140 9.23 -13.83 -5.24
CA THR A 140 9.49 -14.99 -6.11
C THR A 140 9.69 -14.53 -7.56
N ARG A 141 10.54 -15.26 -8.28
CA ARG A 141 10.81 -15.03 -9.71
C ARG A 141 10.15 -16.08 -10.60
N ASN A 142 9.24 -16.87 -10.04
CA ASN A 142 8.60 -17.96 -10.77
C ASN A 142 7.71 -17.33 -11.85
N SER A 143 8.15 -17.40 -13.11
CA SER A 143 7.24 -17.21 -14.22
C SER A 143 6.29 -18.41 -14.24
N SER A 144 4.99 -18.16 -14.31
CA SER A 144 3.99 -19.18 -14.64
C SER A 144 4.20 -19.75 -16.04
N ASN A 145 4.99 -19.07 -16.87
CA ASN A 145 5.37 -19.53 -18.19
C ASN A 145 6.39 -20.66 -18.06
N ASN A 146 6.03 -21.85 -18.54
CA ASN A 146 6.95 -22.94 -18.77
C ASN A 146 7.88 -22.53 -19.92
N LEU A 147 9.00 -21.89 -19.59
CA LEU A 147 9.95 -21.37 -20.58
C LEU A 147 10.47 -22.50 -21.50
N THR A 148 10.45 -23.73 -21.01
CA THR A 148 10.81 -24.93 -21.78
C THR A 148 9.82 -25.21 -22.92
N GLU A 149 8.54 -24.89 -22.76
CA GLU A 149 7.53 -25.00 -23.84
C GLU A 149 7.58 -23.83 -24.82
N SER A 150 8.17 -22.68 -24.47
CA SER A 150 8.28 -21.53 -25.38
C SER A 150 9.49 -21.59 -26.33
N ILE A 151 10.39 -22.56 -26.14
CA ILE A 151 11.60 -22.77 -26.95
C ILE A 151 11.37 -23.88 -28.01
N LEU A 152 10.26 -24.61 -27.94
CA LEU A 152 9.82 -25.59 -28.93
C LEU A 152 8.81 -24.97 -29.92
#